data_AF-A0A8J3XMM9-F1
#
_entry.id   AF-A0A8J3XMM9-F1
#
_cell.length_a   1.000
_cell.length_b   1.000
_cell.length_c   1.000
_cell.angle_alpha   90.00
_cell.angle_beta   90.00
_cell.angle_gamma   90.00
#
_symmetry.space_group_name_H-M   'P 1'
#
loop_
_entity.id
_entity.type
_entity.pdbx_description
1 polymer ?
#
loop_
_entity_poly.entity_id
_entity_poly.type
_entity_poly.pdbx_seq_one_letter_code
_entity_poly.pdbx_strand_id
1 'polypeptide(L)'
;MIKPGCAEAGIPQNTEFATKPVLARAMLARTLDAGIPVSWVTADEAYGQDYKFRHFLELRRLNYVVAVPKSQRVGADEGSALLGLDSPAGRRLDETRRFFAFIREEINRSMAKWRRLQEAEREAGYTTSRIWPR
;
A
#
# COMPACT_ATOMS: atom_id res chain seq x y z
N MET A 1 -5.89 22.25 22.41
CA MET A 1 -4.67 22.95 22.88
C MET A 1 -3.85 23.31 21.66
N ILE A 2 -3.78 24.59 21.30
CA ILE A 2 -3.08 25.05 20.08
C ILE A 2 -1.58 25.15 20.39
N LYS A 3 -0.73 24.70 19.46
CA LYS A 3 0.72 24.76 19.63
C LYS A 3 1.21 26.21 19.65
N PRO A 4 2.23 26.55 20.46
CA PRO A 4 2.69 27.94 20.67
C PRO A 4 3.02 28.71 19.38
N GLY A 5 3.49 28.04 18.31
CA GLY A 5 3.80 28.69 17.03
C GLY A 5 2.61 29.04 16.12
N CYS A 6 1.38 28.62 16.42
CA CYS A 6 0.23 28.90 15.54
C CYS A 6 -0.27 30.35 15.65
N ALA A 7 -0.19 30.96 16.84
CA ALA A 7 -0.59 32.36 17.04
C ALA A 7 0.37 33.32 16.33
N GLU A 8 1.68 33.05 16.39
CA GLU A 8 2.71 33.81 15.67
C GLU A 8 2.55 33.72 14.15
N ALA A 9 2.06 32.57 13.65
CA ALA A 9 1.76 32.37 12.24
C ALA A 9 0.40 32.95 11.79
N GLY A 10 -0.32 33.65 12.66
CA GLY A 10 -1.62 34.27 12.35
C GLY A 10 -2.77 33.28 12.13
N ILE A 11 -2.67 32.06 12.66
CA ILE A 11 -3.73 31.04 12.52
C ILE A 11 -4.84 31.32 13.53
N PRO A 12 -6.11 31.50 13.11
CA PRO A 12 -7.24 31.75 14.00
C PRO A 12 -7.39 30.66 15.08
N GLN A 13 -7.75 31.07 16.31
CA GLN A 13 -7.87 30.16 17.46
C GLN A 13 -8.94 29.07 17.30
N ASN A 14 -9.88 29.24 16.38
CA ASN A 14 -10.91 28.25 16.05
C ASN A 14 -10.52 27.37 14.85
N THR A 15 -9.28 27.44 14.36
CA THR A 15 -8.81 26.58 13.26
C THR A 15 -8.60 25.16 13.77
N GLU A 16 -9.40 24.23 13.28
CA GLU A 16 -9.22 22.82 13.57
C GLU A 16 -8.00 22.24 12.83
N PHE A 17 -7.33 21.27 13.46
CA PHE A 17 -6.22 20.58 12.83
C PHE A 17 -6.71 19.71 11.68
N ALA A 18 -6.07 19.86 10.52
CA ALA A 18 -6.26 18.99 9.37
C ALA A 18 -4.91 18.36 8.98
N THR A 19 -4.93 17.07 8.64
CA THR A 19 -3.77 16.41 8.07
C THR A 19 -3.49 16.95 6.67
N LYS A 20 -2.24 16.78 6.18
CA LYS A 20 -1.85 17.23 4.83
C LYS A 20 -2.82 16.78 3.73
N PRO A 21 -3.25 15.49 3.65
CA PRO A 21 -4.18 15.06 2.61
C PRO A 21 -5.58 15.66 2.75
N VAL A 22 -6.06 15.90 3.97
CA VAL A 22 -7.36 16.55 4.21
C VAL A 22 -7.32 18.01 3.74
N LEU A 23 -6.28 18.74 4.11
CA LEU A 23 -6.11 20.13 3.69
C LEU A 23 -5.95 20.24 2.17
N ALA A 24 -5.16 19.37 1.55
CA ALA A 24 -4.95 19.37 0.11
C ALA A 24 -6.24 19.06 -0.67
N ARG A 25 -7.06 18.10 -0.22
CA ARG A 25 -8.39 17.87 -0.83
C ARG A 25 -9.29 19.10 -0.74
N ALA A 26 -9.31 19.77 0.41
CA ALA A 26 -10.11 20.98 0.58
C ALA A 26 -9.62 22.11 -0.33
N MET A 27 -8.31 22.29 -0.47
CA MET A 27 -7.73 23.27 -1.39
C MET A 27 -8.09 22.95 -2.85
N LEU A 28 -7.89 21.71 -3.27
CA LEU A 28 -8.22 21.26 -4.63
C LEU A 28 -9.71 21.43 -4.92
N ALA A 29 -10.59 21.03 -4.00
CA ALA A 29 -12.03 21.20 -4.16
C ALA A 29 -12.38 22.68 -4.43
N ARG A 30 -11.89 23.61 -3.60
CA ARG A 30 -12.11 25.05 -3.80
C ARG A 30 -11.59 25.54 -5.16
N THR A 31 -10.38 25.14 -5.55
CA THR A 31 -9.80 25.54 -6.84
C THR A 31 -10.66 25.06 -8.01
N LEU A 32 -11.09 23.81 -7.99
CA LEU A 32 -11.90 23.22 -9.06
C LEU A 32 -13.32 23.79 -9.07
N ASP A 33 -13.93 23.99 -7.90
CA ASP A 33 -15.28 24.55 -7.77
C ASP A 33 -15.31 26.03 -8.21
N ALA A 34 -14.18 26.73 -8.12
CA ALA A 34 -14.00 28.07 -8.70
C ALA A 34 -13.79 28.07 -10.23
N GLY A 35 -13.85 26.90 -10.88
CA GLY A 35 -13.69 26.77 -12.34
C GLY A 35 -12.26 26.94 -12.83
N ILE A 36 -11.26 26.90 -11.94
CA ILE A 36 -9.86 27.03 -12.33
C ILE A 36 -9.43 25.75 -13.05
N PRO A 37 -8.93 25.84 -14.30
CA PRO A 37 -8.54 24.66 -15.06
C PRO A 37 -7.30 24.02 -14.43
N VAL A 38 -7.41 22.75 -14.04
CA VAL A 38 -6.32 21.93 -13.50
C VAL A 38 -6.14 20.71 -14.40
N SER A 39 -4.97 20.58 -15.01
CA SER A 39 -4.69 19.47 -15.94
C SER A 39 -4.13 18.23 -15.24
N TRP A 40 -3.28 18.43 -14.23
CA TRP A 40 -2.58 17.37 -13.51
C TRP A 40 -2.44 17.71 -12.02
N VAL A 41 -2.51 16.70 -11.17
CA VAL A 41 -2.13 16.79 -9.75
C VAL A 41 -0.92 15.91 -9.49
N THR A 42 0.13 16.49 -8.91
CA THR A 42 1.33 15.76 -8.49
C THR A 42 1.50 15.85 -6.98
N ALA A 43 1.80 14.73 -6.30
CA ALA A 43 2.00 14.74 -4.85
C ALA A 43 2.95 13.62 -4.39
N ASP A 44 3.50 13.80 -3.18
CA ASP A 44 4.40 12.83 -2.55
C ASP A 44 3.67 11.60 -1.96
N GLU A 45 4.45 10.67 -1.41
CA GLU A 45 3.94 9.40 -0.86
C GLU A 45 2.98 9.57 0.32
N ALA A 46 3.07 10.68 1.07
CA ALA A 46 2.18 10.93 2.18
C ALA A 46 0.73 11.12 1.73
N TYR A 47 0.52 11.55 0.48
CA TYR A 47 -0.78 11.64 -0.16
C TYR A 47 -1.16 10.34 -0.86
N GLY A 48 -0.20 9.63 -1.49
CA GLY A 48 -0.50 8.39 -2.21
C GLY A 48 -0.93 7.24 -1.31
N GLN A 49 -0.39 7.17 -0.10
CA GLN A 49 -0.84 6.20 0.90
C GLN A 49 -2.28 6.46 1.39
N ASP A 50 -2.79 7.69 1.23
CA ASP A 50 -4.17 8.03 1.57
C ASP A 50 -5.10 7.67 0.41
N TYR A 51 -5.79 6.54 0.52
CA TYR A 51 -6.80 6.10 -0.45
C TYR A 51 -7.89 7.17 -0.70
N LYS A 52 -8.31 7.93 0.33
CA LYS A 52 -9.35 8.97 0.16
C LYS A 52 -8.85 10.12 -0.69
N PHE A 53 -7.53 10.40 -0.64
CA PHE A 53 -6.92 11.39 -1.52
C PHE A 53 -6.96 10.95 -2.98
N ARG A 54 -6.47 9.74 -3.28
CA ARG A 54 -6.49 9.19 -4.66
C ARG A 54 -7.91 9.07 -5.20
N HIS A 55 -8.83 8.54 -4.41
CA HIS A 55 -10.22 8.40 -4.79
C HIS A 55 -10.92 9.74 -5.05
N PHE A 56 -10.59 10.79 -4.30
CA PHE A 56 -11.09 12.14 -4.58
C PHE A 56 -10.65 12.63 -5.96
N LEU A 57 -9.38 12.41 -6.35
CA LEU A 57 -8.89 12.80 -7.67
C LEU A 57 -9.60 12.03 -8.79
N GLU A 58 -9.83 10.73 -8.60
CA GLU A 58 -10.59 9.87 -9.52
C GLU A 58 -12.03 10.38 -9.71
N LEU A 59 -12.75 10.66 -8.61
CA LEU A 59 -14.13 11.17 -8.65
C LEU A 59 -14.23 12.54 -9.33
N ARG A 60 -13.21 13.39 -9.18
CA ARG A 60 -13.13 14.69 -9.86
C ARG A 60 -12.57 14.56 -11.29
N ARG A 61 -12.27 13.34 -11.76
CA ARG A 61 -11.71 13.02 -13.08
C ARG A 61 -10.42 13.77 -13.41
N LEU A 62 -9.58 13.97 -12.40
CA LEU A 62 -8.28 14.62 -12.57
C LEU A 62 -7.22 13.61 -12.97
N ASN A 63 -6.37 14.00 -13.91
CA ASN A 63 -5.13 13.26 -14.17
C ASN A 63 -4.18 13.49 -12.98
N TYR A 64 -3.50 12.45 -12.53
CA TYR A 64 -2.57 12.60 -11.41
C TYR A 64 -1.36 11.68 -11.48
N VAL A 65 -0.27 12.14 -10.89
CA VAL A 65 0.95 11.36 -10.64
C VAL A 65 1.28 11.52 -9.16
N VAL A 66 0.98 10.50 -8.37
CA VAL A 66 1.18 10.54 -6.91
C VAL A 66 2.10 9.40 -6.52
N ALA A 67 3.19 9.72 -5.82
CA ALA A 67 4.10 8.70 -5.31
C ALA A 67 3.37 7.82 -4.28
N VAL A 68 3.75 6.56 -4.15
CA VAL A 68 3.21 5.63 -3.15
C VAL A 68 4.36 5.08 -2.30
N PRO A 69 4.13 4.76 -1.02
CA PRO A 69 5.19 4.20 -0.20
C PRO A 69 5.60 2.83 -0.74
N LYS A 70 6.87 2.47 -0.57
CA LYS A 70 7.40 1.15 -0.98
C LYS A 70 6.62 -0.03 -0.37
N SER A 71 6.01 0.17 0.80
CA SER A 71 5.20 -0.82 1.50
C SER A 71 3.81 -1.01 0.92
N GLN A 72 3.36 -0.14 0.00
CA GLN A 72 2.07 -0.28 -0.65
C GLN A 72 2.06 -1.58 -1.47
N ARG A 73 1.21 -2.51 -1.04
CA ARG A 73 1.02 -3.77 -1.75
C ARG A 73 0.15 -3.50 -2.98
N VAL A 74 0.64 -3.93 -4.12
CA VAL A 74 -0.08 -3.94 -5.40
C VAL A 74 -0.13 -5.37 -5.89
N GLY A 75 -1.28 -5.80 -6.44
CA GLY A 75 -1.42 -7.12 -7.03
C GLY A 75 -0.52 -7.24 -8.26
N ALA A 76 0.48 -8.13 -8.22
CA ALA A 76 1.34 -8.38 -9.37
C ALA A 76 0.54 -8.84 -10.60
N ASP A 77 -0.55 -9.58 -10.36
CA ASP A 77 -1.49 -10.08 -11.36
C ASP A 77 -2.18 -8.93 -12.11
N GLU A 78 -2.81 -8.04 -11.34
CA GLU A 78 -3.53 -6.88 -11.85
C GLU A 78 -2.58 -5.94 -12.60
N GLY A 79 -1.39 -5.69 -12.04
CA GLY A 79 -0.38 -4.84 -12.66
C GLY A 79 0.20 -5.43 -13.94
N SER A 80 0.41 -6.75 -14.01
CA SER A 80 0.88 -7.42 -15.23
C SER A 80 -0.18 -7.37 -16.34
N ALA A 81 -1.44 -7.62 -16.01
CA ALA A 81 -2.55 -7.54 -16.96
C ALA A 81 -2.74 -6.13 -17.52
N LEU A 82 -2.61 -5.11 -16.67
CA LEU A 82 -2.75 -3.70 -17.07
C LEU A 82 -1.60 -3.22 -17.98
N LEU A 83 -0.36 -3.59 -17.66
CA LEU A 83 0.83 -3.10 -18.37
C LEU A 83 1.17 -3.92 -19.62
N GLY A 84 0.61 -5.13 -19.75
CA GLY A 84 0.88 -6.05 -20.85
C GLY A 84 2.30 -6.64 -20.81
N LEU A 85 2.44 -7.88 -21.29
CA LEU A 85 3.74 -8.58 -21.33
C LEU A 85 4.71 -7.99 -22.38
N ASP A 86 4.22 -7.15 -23.27
CA ASP A 86 5.06 -6.44 -24.25
C ASP A 86 5.90 -5.35 -23.57
N SER A 87 5.50 -4.86 -22.39
CA SER A 87 6.26 -3.86 -21.63
C SER A 87 7.31 -4.49 -20.71
N PRO A 88 8.48 -3.85 -20.51
CA PRO A 88 9.47 -4.31 -19.52
C PRO A 88 8.92 -4.37 -18.09
N ALA A 89 7.97 -3.49 -17.75
CA ALA A 89 7.33 -3.47 -16.44
C ALA A 89 6.35 -4.63 -16.26
N GLY A 90 5.53 -4.94 -17.27
CA GLY A 90 4.61 -6.07 -17.25
C GLY A 90 5.32 -7.42 -17.16
N ARG A 91 6.46 -7.60 -17.86
CA ARG A 91 7.30 -8.82 -17.73
C ARG A 91 7.84 -9.02 -16.32
N ARG A 92 8.32 -7.95 -15.68
CA ARG A 92 8.84 -8.01 -14.30
C ARG A 92 7.76 -8.40 -13.29
N LEU A 93 6.54 -7.91 -13.48
CA LEU A 93 5.41 -8.27 -12.63
C LEU A 93 4.95 -9.72 -12.85
N ASP A 94 4.94 -10.20 -14.10
CA ASP A 94 4.63 -11.61 -14.41
C ASP A 94 5.69 -12.56 -13.83
N GLU A 95 6.97 -12.21 -13.93
CA GLU A 95 8.05 -12.96 -13.27
C GLU A 95 7.84 -13.04 -11.76
N THR A 96 7.51 -11.92 -11.12
CA THR A 96 7.21 -11.87 -9.68
C THR A 96 6.01 -12.76 -9.35
N ARG A 97 4.91 -12.68 -10.11
CA ARG A 97 3.73 -13.54 -9.97
C ARG A 97 4.13 -15.02 -10.03
N ARG A 98 4.87 -15.43 -11.05
CA ARG A 98 5.29 -16.83 -11.26
C ARG A 98 6.21 -17.33 -10.13
N PHE A 99 7.17 -16.51 -9.70
CA PHE A 99 8.05 -16.83 -8.59
C PHE A 99 7.24 -17.07 -7.30
N PHE A 100 6.32 -16.18 -6.95
CA PHE A 100 5.51 -16.37 -5.74
C PHE A 100 4.50 -17.52 -5.87
N ALA A 101 4.00 -17.83 -7.06
CA ALA A 101 3.21 -19.03 -7.30
C ALA A 101 4.04 -20.30 -7.04
N PHE A 102 5.26 -20.35 -7.56
CA PHE A 102 6.21 -21.42 -7.29
C PHE A 102 6.51 -21.57 -5.80
N ILE A 103 6.87 -20.49 -5.11
CA ILE A 103 7.18 -20.51 -3.68
C ILE A 103 5.99 -21.01 -2.86
N ARG A 104 4.76 -20.59 -3.19
CA ARG A 104 3.56 -21.03 -2.47
C ARG A 104 3.35 -22.54 -2.58
N GLU A 105 3.57 -23.09 -3.77
CA GLU A 105 3.48 -24.53 -4.00
C GLU A 105 4.58 -25.30 -3.23
N GLU A 106 5.82 -24.84 -3.31
CA GLU A 106 6.94 -25.52 -2.62
C GLU A 106 6.88 -25.38 -1.09
N ILE A 107 6.42 -24.25 -0.57
CA ILE A 107 6.14 -24.11 0.86
C ILE A 107 5.04 -25.09 1.27
N ASN A 108 3.94 -25.17 0.53
CA ASN A 108 2.85 -26.09 0.84
C ASN A 108 3.34 -27.55 0.85
N ARG A 109 4.14 -27.94 -0.14
CA ARG A 109 4.76 -29.26 -0.24
C ARG A 109 5.71 -29.54 0.93
N SER A 110 6.57 -28.59 1.25
CA SER A 110 7.52 -28.70 2.36
C SER A 110 6.80 -28.82 3.70
N MET A 111 5.72 -28.05 3.91
CA MET A 111 4.89 -28.12 5.11
C MET A 111 4.07 -29.41 5.18
N ALA A 112 3.65 -29.97 4.05
CA ALA A 112 3.02 -31.29 4.01
C ALA A 112 4.02 -32.39 4.38
N LYS A 113 5.25 -32.33 3.86
CA LYS A 113 6.33 -33.23 4.26
C LYS A 113 6.64 -33.11 5.76
N TRP A 114 6.76 -31.89 6.27
CA TRP A 114 6.98 -31.63 7.69
C TRP A 114 5.89 -32.23 8.58
N ARG A 115 4.62 -32.04 8.20
CA ARG A 115 3.48 -32.63 8.94
C ARG A 115 3.53 -34.15 9.00
N ARG A 116 3.84 -34.82 7.89
CA ARG A 116 3.99 -36.30 7.87
C ARG A 116 5.11 -36.79 8.78
N LEU A 117 6.24 -36.08 8.81
CA LEU A 117 7.34 -36.41 9.73
C LEU A 117 6.90 -36.26 11.20
N GLN A 118 6.17 -35.19 11.51
CA GLN A 118 5.64 -34.97 12.86
C GLN A 118 4.62 -36.04 13.27
N GLU A 119 3.77 -36.49 12.35
CA GLU A 119 2.81 -37.58 12.59
C GLU A 119 3.53 -38.91 12.85
N ALA A 120 4.52 -39.25 12.02
CA ALA A 120 5.35 -40.45 12.21
C ALA A 120 6.15 -40.43 13.53
N GLU A 121 6.68 -39.28 13.93
CA GLU A 121 7.38 -39.11 15.23
C GLU A 121 6.42 -39.29 16.42
N ARG A 122 5.19 -38.78 16.32
CA ARG A 122 4.14 -38.95 17.34
C ARG A 122 3.68 -40.40 17.45
N GLU A 123 3.49 -41.08 16.33
CA GLU A 123 3.10 -42.50 16.29
C GLU A 123 4.22 -43.43 16.77
N ALA A 124 5.49 -43.07 16.51
CA ALA A 124 6.66 -43.78 17.01
C ALA A 124 6.96 -43.54 18.51
N GLY A 125 6.14 -42.74 19.20
CA GLY A 125 6.28 -42.47 20.64
C GLY A 125 7.49 -41.60 21.01
N TYR A 126 8.15 -40.97 20.04
CA TYR A 126 9.30 -40.11 20.29
C TYR A 126 8.82 -38.76 20.83
N THR A 127 8.73 -38.64 22.15
CA THR A 127 8.46 -37.36 22.81
C THR A 127 9.70 -36.48 22.65
N THR A 128 9.71 -35.63 21.61
CA THR A 128 10.66 -34.52 21.52
C THR A 128 10.36 -33.53 22.64
N SER A 129 10.91 -33.83 23.82
CA SER A 129 11.03 -32.93 24.94
C SER A 129 12.25 -32.04 24.72
N ARG A 130 12.03 -30.73 24.86
CA ARG A 130 13.02 -29.63 24.97
C ARG A 130 13.85 -29.31 23.73
N ILE A 131 13.38 -28.36 22.93
CA ILE A 131 14.28 -27.44 22.21
C ILE A 131 13.68 -26.03 22.20
N TRP A 132 13.68 -25.34 23.34
CA TRP A 132 13.78 -23.88 23.45
C TRP A 132 14.20 -23.55 24.90
N PRO A 133 15.38 -22.94 25.14
CA PRO A 133 15.63 -22.25 26.41
C PRO A 133 14.81 -20.95 26.45
N ARG A 134 14.40 -20.56 27.67
CA ARG A 134 13.68 -19.31 27.95
C ARG A 134 14.49 -18.07 27.58
#